data_AF-A0A7S0I239-F1
#
_entry.id   AF-A0A7S0I239-F1
#
_cell.length_a   1.000
_cell.length_b   1.000
_cell.length_c   1.000
_cell.angle_alpha   90.00
_cell.angle_beta   90.00
_cell.angle_gamma   90.00
#
_symmetry.space_group_name_H-M   'P 1'
#
loop_
_entity.id
_entity.type
_entity.pdbx_description
1 polymer ?
#
loop_
_entity_poly.entity_id
_entity_poly.type
_entity_poly.pdbx_seq_one_letter_code
_entity_poly.pdbx_strand_id
1 'polypeptide(L)'
;ENRIKDLIAAMPVCLEADAAASAAKKAKRAPTEAEATLIARSDTLREKLVQVDVHASVGPLETGGTHETGGSYVRPALASTKARLAAGLGSFEESLEQAQLLAATASA
;
A
#
# COMPACT_ATOMS: atom_id res chain seq x y z
N GLU A 1 -6.64 8.40 18.68
CA GLU A 1 -7.22 7.12 18.23
C GLU A 1 -6.12 6.07 18.08
N ASN A 2 -6.36 4.81 18.42
CA ASN A 2 -5.36 3.75 18.34
C ASN A 2 -5.85 2.69 17.34
N ARG A 3 -5.42 2.83 16.07
CA ARG A 3 -5.82 1.98 14.95
C ARG A 3 -5.58 0.49 15.19
N ILE A 4 -4.57 0.15 15.98
CA ILE A 4 -4.27 -1.25 16.33
C ILE A 4 -5.37 -1.81 17.23
N LYS A 5 -5.90 -1.01 18.17
CA LYS A 5 -7.04 -1.42 19.00
C LYS A 5 -8.30 -1.61 18.14
N ASP A 6 -8.54 -0.74 17.16
CA ASP A 6 -9.70 -0.84 16.27
C ASP A 6 -9.61 -2.07 15.35
N LEU A 7 -8.40 -2.40 14.88
CA LEU A 7 -8.14 -3.61 14.11
C LEU A 7 -8.36 -4.88 14.94
N ILE A 8 -7.86 -4.90 16.18
CA ILE A 8 -8.05 -6.03 17.11
C ILE A 8 -9.54 -6.21 17.42
N ALA A 9 -10.29 -5.12 17.60
CA ALA A 9 -11.73 -5.17 17.86
C ALA A 9 -12.55 -5.64 16.64
N ALA A 10 -12.10 -5.35 15.42
CA ALA A 10 -12.79 -5.76 14.19
C ALA A 10 -12.53 -7.22 13.79
N MET A 11 -11.42 -7.81 14.23
CA MET A 11 -10.98 -9.15 13.82
C MET A 11 -12.01 -10.27 14.10
N PRO A 12 -12.68 -10.35 15.27
CA PRO A 12 -13.67 -11.40 15.53
C PRO A 12 -14.85 -11.35 14.57
N VAL A 13 -15.35 -10.14 14.27
CA VAL A 13 -16.49 -9.93 13.36
C VAL A 13 -16.14 -10.36 11.93
N CYS A 14 -14.91 -10.06 11.49
CA CYS A 14 -14.42 -10.49 10.17
C CYS A 14 -14.30 -12.02 10.06
N LEU A 15 -13.86 -12.70 11.14
CA LEU A 15 -13.74 -14.16 11.16
C LEU A 15 -15.10 -14.85 11.16
N GLU A 16 -16.08 -14.33 11.90
CA GLU A 16 -17.45 -14.85 11.90
C GLU A 16 -18.12 -14.70 10.54
N ALA A 17 -17.95 -13.55 9.89
CA ALA A 17 -18.46 -13.31 8.54
C ALA A 17 -17.83 -14.27 7.50
N ASP A 18 -16.53 -14.52 7.60
CA ASP A 18 -15.81 -15.42 6.67
C ASP A 18 -16.21 -16.89 6.88
N ALA A 19 -16.45 -17.29 8.13
CA ALA A 19 -17.00 -18.60 8.47
C ALA A 19 -18.42 -18.78 7.92
N ALA A 20 -19.29 -17.77 8.06
CA ALA A 20 -20.64 -17.77 7.52
C ALA A 20 -20.65 -17.83 5.98
N ALA A 21 -19.81 -17.03 5.31
CA ALA A 21 -19.66 -17.05 3.86
C ALA A 21 -19.15 -18.41 3.36
N SER A 22 -18.17 -18.99 4.06
CA SER A 22 -17.62 -20.32 3.75
C SER A 22 -18.66 -21.43 3.95
N ALA A 23 -19.46 -21.37 5.02
CA ALA A 23 -20.53 -22.32 5.28
C ALA A 23 -21.64 -22.24 4.22
N ALA A 24 -22.06 -21.03 3.83
CA ALA A 24 -23.05 -20.83 2.77
C ALA A 24 -22.55 -21.35 1.42
N LYS A 25 -21.28 -21.07 1.07
CA LYS A 25 -20.62 -21.56 -0.15
C LYS A 25 -20.53 -23.09 -0.18
N LYS A 26 -20.14 -23.71 0.94
CA LYS A 26 -20.04 -25.17 1.06
C LYS A 26 -21.41 -25.84 0.90
N ALA A 27 -22.46 -25.20 1.40
CA ALA A 27 -23.84 -25.67 1.28
C ALA A 27 -24.53 -25.28 -0.05
N LYS A 28 -23.84 -24.59 -0.97
CA LYS A 28 -24.38 -24.09 -2.25
C LYS A 28 -25.70 -23.31 -2.09
N ARG A 29 -25.86 -22.62 -0.95
CA ARG A 29 -27.05 -21.84 -0.62
C ARG A 29 -26.72 -20.36 -0.61
N ALA A 30 -27.75 -19.53 -0.78
CA ALA A 30 -27.63 -18.12 -0.48
C ALA A 30 -27.37 -17.93 1.03
N PRO A 31 -26.60 -16.90 1.43
CA PRO A 31 -26.50 -16.49 2.83
C PRO A 31 -27.90 -16.16 3.36
N THR A 32 -28.17 -16.51 4.61
CA THR A 32 -29.39 -16.07 5.29
C THR A 32 -29.32 -14.56 5.57
N GLU A 33 -30.45 -13.89 5.84
CA GLU A 33 -30.46 -12.44 6.13
C GLU A 33 -29.50 -12.05 7.27
N ALA A 34 -29.38 -12.90 8.30
CA ALA A 34 -28.46 -12.68 9.41
C ALA A 34 -26.98 -12.79 8.98
N GLU A 35 -26.65 -13.78 8.15
CA GLU A 35 -25.29 -13.96 7.62
C GLU A 35 -24.93 -12.86 6.61
N ALA A 36 -25.88 -12.44 5.77
CA ALA A 36 -25.71 -11.34 4.83
C ALA A 36 -25.44 -10.02 5.56
N THR A 37 -26.12 -9.77 6.69
CA THR A 37 -25.88 -8.60 7.54
C THR A 37 -24.48 -8.63 8.17
N LEU A 38 -24.02 -9.81 8.60
CA LEU A 38 -22.66 -10.00 9.13
C LEU A 38 -21.57 -9.78 8.07
N ILE A 39 -21.77 -10.29 6.86
CA ILE A 39 -20.88 -10.09 5.72
C ILE A 39 -20.79 -8.61 5.36
N ALA A 40 -21.93 -7.93 5.21
CA ALA A 40 -21.98 -6.50 4.91
C ALA A 40 -21.30 -5.65 6.00
N ARG A 41 -21.44 -6.02 7.28
CA ARG A 41 -20.77 -5.35 8.39
C ARG A 41 -19.26 -5.55 8.34
N SER A 42 -18.80 -6.76 8.04
CA SER A 42 -17.37 -7.06 7.85
C SER A 42 -16.79 -6.29 6.66
N ASP A 43 -17.50 -6.20 5.54
CA ASP A 43 -17.05 -5.48 4.36
C ASP A 43 -16.90 -3.98 4.64
N THR A 44 -17.86 -3.40 5.37
CA THR A 44 -17.78 -1.99 5.81
C THR A 44 -16.58 -1.74 6.74
N LEU A 45 -16.29 -2.68 7.65
CA LEU A 45 -15.13 -2.59 8.54
C LEU A 45 -13.82 -2.74 7.76
N ARG A 46 -13.78 -3.63 6.78
CA ARG A 46 -12.64 -3.80 5.87
C ARG A 46 -12.41 -2.54 5.05
N GLU A 47 -13.44 -1.93 4.45
CA GLU A 47 -13.28 -0.66 3.73
C GLU A 47 -12.70 0.44 4.63
N LYS A 48 -13.24 0.61 5.84
CA LYS A 48 -12.74 1.63 6.77
C LYS A 48 -11.31 1.41 7.27
N LEU A 49 -10.88 0.15 7.40
CA LEU A 49 -9.55 -0.21 7.94
C LEU A 49 -8.49 -0.45 6.84
N VAL A 50 -8.90 -0.96 5.67
CA VAL A 50 -8.07 -1.41 4.55
C VAL A 50 -8.06 -0.40 3.40
N GLN A 51 -9.03 0.53 3.30
CA GLN A 51 -8.84 1.73 2.49
C GLN A 51 -7.79 2.58 3.20
N VAL A 52 -6.55 2.16 3.03
CA VAL A 52 -5.38 2.89 3.44
C VAL A 52 -5.48 4.20 2.69
N ASP A 53 -5.33 5.24 3.47
CA ASP A 53 -5.10 6.59 3.06
C ASP A 53 -3.76 6.67 2.30
N VAL A 54 -3.62 5.93 1.20
CA VAL A 54 -2.40 5.92 0.36
C VAL A 54 -2.17 7.34 -0.18
N HIS A 55 -3.21 8.18 -0.21
CA HIS A 55 -3.19 9.52 -0.77
C HIS A 55 -3.31 10.71 0.19
N ALA A 56 -4.04 10.69 1.32
CA ALA A 56 -3.94 11.82 2.26
C ALA A 56 -2.68 11.73 3.13
N SER A 57 -1.99 10.59 3.12
CA SER A 57 -0.59 10.46 3.55
C SER A 57 0.35 10.07 2.40
N VAL A 58 0.21 10.66 1.20
CA VAL A 58 1.42 10.82 0.38
C VAL A 58 2.42 11.57 1.27
N GLY A 59 3.53 10.93 1.62
CA GLY A 59 4.42 11.39 2.70
C GLY A 59 4.83 12.87 2.55
N PRO A 60 5.41 13.50 3.58
CA PRO A 60 5.81 14.93 3.57
C PRO A 60 6.54 15.38 2.30
N LEU A 61 7.19 14.44 1.62
CA LEU A 61 7.98 14.59 0.41
C LEU A 61 7.14 14.72 -0.88
N GLU A 62 5.93 14.17 -0.91
CA GLU A 62 4.99 14.28 -2.05
C GLU A 62 4.01 15.46 -1.84
N THR A 63 3.80 15.91 -0.59
CA THR A 63 3.01 17.12 -0.25
C THR A 63 3.71 18.41 -0.66
N GLY A 64 5.05 18.43 -0.64
CA GLY A 64 5.86 19.55 -1.13
C GLY A 64 6.00 19.60 -2.65
N GLY A 65 5.37 18.67 -3.38
CA GLY A 65 5.56 18.46 -4.81
C GLY A 65 6.87 17.75 -5.13
N THR A 66 6.85 16.93 -6.17
CA THR A 66 8.06 16.43 -6.83
C THR A 66 8.61 17.49 -7.78
N HIS A 67 9.87 17.39 -8.18
CA HIS A 67 10.46 18.22 -9.25
C HIS A 67 9.65 18.22 -10.55
N GLU A 68 8.89 17.16 -10.81
CA GLU A 68 7.98 17.01 -11.96
C GLU A 68 6.69 17.84 -11.80
N THR A 69 6.28 18.08 -10.55
CA THR A 69 5.08 18.84 -10.17
C THR A 69 5.41 20.22 -9.58
N GLY A 70 6.67 20.67 -9.66
CA GLY A 70 7.12 22.01 -9.27
C GLY A 70 7.64 22.13 -7.83
N GLY A 71 7.82 21.01 -7.11
CA GLY A 71 8.40 20.98 -5.77
C GLY A 71 9.90 20.70 -5.73
N SER A 72 10.50 20.83 -4.55
CA SER A 72 11.95 20.64 -4.35
C SER A 72 12.36 19.18 -4.13
N TYR A 73 11.40 18.26 -3.98
CA TYR A 73 11.69 16.85 -3.76
C TYR A 73 11.98 16.13 -5.08
N VAL A 74 13.11 15.43 -5.15
CA VAL A 74 13.41 14.51 -6.26
C VAL A 74 13.15 13.10 -5.77
N ARG A 75 12.27 12.38 -6.47
CA ARG A 75 12.02 10.95 -6.19
C ARG A 75 13.34 10.20 -6.35
N PRO A 76 13.79 9.38 -5.38
CA PRO A 76 15.07 8.67 -5.45
C PRO A 76 15.29 7.89 -6.75
N ALA A 77 14.22 7.27 -7.28
CA ALA A 77 14.25 6.55 -8.56
C ALA A 77 14.63 7.45 -9.76
N LEU A 78 14.35 8.75 -9.67
CA LEU A 78 14.60 9.76 -10.70
C LEU A 78 15.92 10.51 -10.51
N ALA A 79 16.52 10.45 -9.32
CA ALA A 79 17.72 11.21 -8.97
C ALA A 79 18.88 10.96 -9.95
N SER A 80 19.06 9.71 -10.37
CA SER A 80 20.11 9.31 -11.30
C SER A 80 19.63 9.13 -12.75
N THR A 81 18.33 9.32 -13.03
CA THR A 81 17.76 9.07 -14.37
C THR A 81 18.31 10.02 -15.42
N LYS A 82 18.47 11.32 -15.10
CA LYS A 82 19.08 12.29 -16.03
C LYS A 82 20.54 11.95 -16.34
N ALA A 83 21.30 11.53 -15.33
CA ALA A 83 22.68 11.09 -15.51
C ALA A 83 22.77 9.82 -16.36
N ARG A 84 21.92 8.81 -16.10
CA ARG A 84 21.86 7.57 -16.91
C ARG A 84 21.44 7.82 -18.36
N LEU A 85 20.47 8.71 -18.59
CA LEU A 85 20.03 9.09 -19.94
C LEU A 85 21.13 9.85 -20.69
N ALA A 86 21.81 10.79 -20.04
CA ALA A 86 22.91 11.55 -20.63
C ALA A 86 24.16 10.70 -20.86
N ALA A 87 24.41 9.70 -20.01
CA ALA A 87 25.52 8.75 -20.16
C ALA A 87 25.29 7.72 -21.28
N GLY A 88 24.09 7.66 -21.88
CA GLY A 88 23.78 6.81 -23.03
C GLY A 88 23.85 5.31 -22.70
N LEU A 89 22.73 4.74 -22.25
CA LEU A 89 22.46 3.29 -22.08
C LEU A 89 23.71 2.38 -22.07
N GLY A 90 24.52 2.49 -21.01
CA GLY A 90 25.35 1.37 -20.55
C GLY A 90 24.44 0.24 -20.06
N SER A 91 24.96 -0.99 -20.00
CA SER A 91 24.12 -2.15 -19.68
C SER A 91 23.42 -1.97 -18.32
N PHE A 92 22.27 -2.63 -18.14
CA PHE A 92 21.52 -2.57 -16.88
C PHE A 92 22.39 -2.95 -15.67
N GLU A 93 23.32 -3.88 -15.86
CA GLU A 93 24.28 -4.34 -14.84
C GLU A 93 25.23 -3.23 -14.39
N GLU A 94 25.79 -2.46 -15.33
CA GLU A 94 26.69 -1.33 -15.02
C GLU A 94 25.96 -0.22 -14.24
N SER A 95 24.69 0.01 -14.56
CA SER A 95 23.85 0.99 -13.85
C SER A 95 23.48 0.53 -12.44
N LEU A 96 23.32 -0.78 -12.23
CA LEU A 96 22.98 -1.37 -10.93
C LEU A 96 24.16 -1.28 -9.95
N GLU A 97 25.37 -1.57 -10.41
CA GLU A 97 26.58 -1.49 -9.57
C GLU A 97 26.86 -0.05 -9.10
N GLN A 98 26.73 0.94 -9.99
CA GLN A 98 26.91 2.35 -9.61
C GLN A 98 25.87 2.84 -8.60
N ALA A 99 24.61 2.40 -8.74
CA ALA A 99 23.55 2.79 -7.80
C ALA A 99 23.78 2.23 -6.39
N GLN A 100 24.30 1.01 -6.27
CA GLN A 100 24.63 0.38 -4.99
C GLN A 100 25.81 1.09 -4.29
N LEU A 101 26.82 1.50 -5.05
CA LEU A 101 27.95 2.29 -4.53
C LEU A 101 27.52 3.65 -3.99
N LEU A 102 26.64 4.36 -4.70
CA LEU A 102 26.07 5.64 -4.26
C LEU A 102 25.17 5.50 -3.04
N ALA A 103 24.42 4.40 -2.92
CA ALA A 103 23.60 4.13 -1.74
C ALA A 103 24.47 3.84 -0.49
N ALA A 104 25.61 3.18 -0.66
CA ALA A 104 26.53 2.88 0.43
C ALA A 104 27.21 4.14 0.99
N THR A 105 27.64 5.07 0.12
CA THR A 105 28.30 6.32 0.54
C THR A 105 27.35 7.34 1.15
N ALA A 106 26.05 7.28 0.84
CA ALA A 106 25.03 8.11 1.48
C ALA A 106 24.65 7.65 2.90
N SER A 107 25.13 6.48 3.35
CA SER A 107 24.85 5.93 4.69
C SER A 107 26.04 6.00 5.67
N ALA A 108 27.15 6.63 5.25
CA ALA A 108 28.35 6.89 6.06
C ALA A 108 28.41 8.38 6.45
#